data_AF-B9RRE1-F1
#
_entry.id   AF-B9RRE1-F1
#
_cell.length_a   1.000
_cell.length_b   1.000
_cell.length_c   1.000
_cell.angle_alpha   90.00
_cell.angle_beta   90.00
_cell.angle_gamma   90.00
#
_symmetry.space_group_name_H-M   'P 1'
#
loop_
_entity.id
_entity.type
_entity.pdbx_description
1 polymer ?
#
loop_
_entity_poly.entity_id
_entity_poly.type
_entity_poly.pdbx_seq_one_letter_code
_entity_poly.pdbx_strand_id
1 'polypeptide(L)'
;MESPKKISGASPMNFTPSTASESEDNGDRMSSAEIKACNYARGRWVADSRRPLYSGFGCKQWLSEMWACRLTQRTDFSYEGYRWQPQNCKMTQFEPNQFLKRMQDKTIAFIGDSLGRQQFQSMMCMTTGGEWRLDVEDVGAEYGLVKPRGAIRPDGWAYRFSNTNTTILYYWSASLADLEPLNITDPTTDVAMHLDRAPAFMRQYLHRFDVLVLNTGHHWNRGKLKANRWVMYVDGKPVEDRKLAEIGNAKNFTVHSIIRWLDSQLPSHPQLVAFFRTISPRHFRNGDWNSGGNCDNTTPLTGGSKVSQDESSDAVVWGAVKGTNVKLLDVTALSELRDEGHISRYSVKATQGVNDCLHWCLPGIPDTWNELLAAQI
;
A
#
# COMPACT_ATOMS: atom_id res chain seq x y z
N MET A 1 50.11 -50.34 -73.08
CA MET A 1 50.89 -51.53 -72.71
C MET A 1 51.84 -51.14 -71.60
N GLU A 2 51.85 -51.98 -70.57
CA GLU A 2 52.75 -52.06 -69.41
C GLU A 2 52.66 -51.07 -68.23
N SER A 3 52.44 -51.74 -67.10
CA SER A 3 52.36 -51.36 -65.69
C SER A 3 53.75 -51.10 -65.04
N PRO A 4 53.80 -50.67 -63.75
CA PRO A 4 54.73 -49.65 -63.25
C PRO A 4 55.84 -50.20 -62.33
N LYS A 5 56.69 -49.32 -61.77
CA LYS A 5 57.30 -49.55 -60.44
C LYS A 5 57.61 -48.28 -59.64
N LYS A 6 57.32 -48.40 -58.34
CA LYS A 6 57.45 -47.48 -57.19
C LYS A 6 58.90 -47.08 -56.86
N ILE A 7 59.10 -46.01 -56.05
CA ILE A 7 59.51 -46.05 -54.63
C ILE A 7 59.78 -44.65 -54.03
N SER A 8 59.42 -44.55 -52.74
CA SER A 8 59.88 -43.67 -51.65
C SER A 8 59.51 -42.20 -51.61
N GLY A 9 58.91 -41.81 -50.48
CA GLY A 9 58.69 -40.43 -50.08
C GLY A 9 59.48 -40.04 -48.84
N ALA A 10 59.43 -38.74 -48.54
CA ALA A 10 59.53 -38.16 -47.21
C ALA A 10 58.94 -36.74 -47.23
N SER A 11 57.98 -36.54 -46.32
CA SER A 11 57.34 -35.34 -45.75
C SER A 11 57.39 -33.96 -46.45
N PRO A 12 56.22 -33.32 -46.65
CA PRO A 12 56.13 -31.88 -46.87
C PRO A 12 55.76 -31.11 -45.59
N MET A 13 56.47 -30.01 -45.32
CA MET A 13 55.89 -28.84 -44.68
C MET A 13 55.60 -27.83 -45.80
N ASN A 14 54.33 -27.43 -45.97
CA ASN A 14 53.90 -26.04 -45.77
C ASN A 14 52.54 -25.69 -46.40
N PHE A 15 51.82 -24.85 -45.66
CA PHE A 15 50.79 -23.88 -46.05
C PHE A 15 49.54 -24.36 -46.81
N THR A 16 48.46 -24.55 -46.06
CA THR A 16 47.07 -24.51 -46.53
C THR A 16 46.39 -23.19 -46.16
N PRO A 17 45.77 -22.48 -47.10
CA PRO A 17 44.80 -21.42 -46.82
C PRO A 17 43.35 -21.94 -46.85
N SER A 18 42.58 -21.47 -45.86
CA SER A 18 41.14 -21.15 -45.90
C SER A 18 40.14 -22.25 -46.28
N THR A 19 39.51 -22.86 -45.27
CA THR A 19 38.10 -23.27 -45.31
C THR A 19 37.43 -22.93 -43.97
N ALA A 20 36.20 -22.43 -44.07
CA ALA A 20 35.38 -21.87 -43.00
C ALA A 20 35.26 -22.80 -41.78
N SER A 21 35.43 -22.22 -40.58
CA SER A 21 35.05 -22.84 -39.32
C SER A 21 33.73 -22.24 -38.86
N GLU A 22 32.79 -23.14 -38.58
CA GLU A 22 31.50 -22.88 -37.95
C GLU A 22 31.74 -22.17 -36.62
N SER A 23 31.08 -21.02 -36.43
CA SER A 23 31.00 -20.36 -35.15
C SER A 23 30.10 -21.19 -34.22
N GLU A 24 30.71 -21.89 -33.28
CA GLU A 24 30.01 -22.39 -32.09
C GLU A 24 29.52 -21.17 -31.29
N ASP A 25 28.23 -20.86 -31.46
CA ASP A 25 27.48 -19.95 -30.60
C ASP A 25 27.38 -20.60 -29.22
N ASN A 26 28.31 -20.24 -28.34
CA ASN A 26 28.30 -20.65 -26.95
C ASN A 26 27.20 -19.84 -26.23
N GLY A 27 25.95 -20.23 -26.49
CA GLY A 27 24.79 -19.76 -25.78
C GLY A 27 24.96 -20.13 -24.31
N ASP A 28 25.27 -19.13 -23.50
CA ASP A 28 25.18 -19.18 -22.04
C ASP A 28 23.78 -19.70 -21.67
N ARG A 29 23.69 -21.02 -21.47
CA ARG A 29 22.61 -21.65 -20.73
C ARG A 29 22.79 -21.20 -19.29
N MET A 30 22.34 -19.98 -19.01
CA MET A 30 21.86 -19.60 -17.69
C MET A 30 20.90 -20.70 -17.28
N SER A 31 21.39 -21.59 -16.40
CA SER A 31 20.53 -22.46 -15.61
C SER A 31 19.38 -21.60 -15.14
N SER A 32 18.16 -22.03 -15.41
CA SER A 32 16.93 -21.43 -14.89
C SER A 32 16.99 -21.44 -13.37
N ALA A 33 17.72 -20.48 -12.78
CA ALA A 33 17.46 -20.03 -11.45
C ALA A 33 16.01 -19.60 -11.53
N GLU A 34 15.12 -20.32 -10.83
CA GLU A 34 13.75 -19.91 -10.62
C GLU A 34 13.76 -18.39 -10.48
N ILE A 35 13.12 -17.66 -11.39
CA ILE A 35 12.96 -16.23 -11.23
C ILE A 35 12.11 -16.10 -9.98
N LYS A 36 12.77 -16.02 -8.81
CA LYS A 36 12.10 -15.86 -7.54
C LYS A 36 11.29 -14.59 -7.69
N ALA A 37 9.97 -14.74 -7.56
CA ALA A 37 9.07 -13.60 -7.57
C ALA A 37 9.63 -12.55 -6.61
N CYS A 38 9.71 -11.31 -7.08
CA CYS A 38 10.25 -10.22 -6.27
C CYS A 38 9.44 -10.09 -4.98
N ASN A 39 10.12 -10.21 -3.83
CA ASN A 39 9.55 -9.87 -2.54
C ASN A 39 9.92 -8.41 -2.20
N TYR A 40 8.99 -7.49 -2.48
CA TYR A 40 9.17 -6.06 -2.22
C TYR A 40 9.32 -5.73 -0.73
N ALA A 41 8.86 -6.59 0.18
CA ALA A 41 8.90 -6.35 1.63
C ALA A 41 10.21 -6.77 2.28
N ARG A 42 11.02 -7.59 1.60
CA ARG A 42 12.37 -7.96 2.04
C ARG A 42 13.38 -6.96 1.50
N GLY A 43 14.23 -6.39 2.34
CA GLY A 43 15.09 -5.29 1.91
C GLY A 43 15.70 -4.53 3.07
N ARG A 44 16.09 -3.28 2.80
CA ARG A 44 16.63 -2.37 3.81
C ARG A 44 16.32 -0.91 3.53
N TRP A 45 16.24 -0.13 4.59
CA TRP A 45 16.26 1.33 4.54
C TRP A 45 17.68 1.83 4.27
N VAL A 46 17.81 2.73 3.30
CA VAL A 46 19.08 3.37 2.92
C VAL A 46 18.88 4.88 2.85
N ALA A 47 19.90 5.64 3.24
CA ALA A 47 19.88 7.09 3.09
C ALA A 47 19.80 7.48 1.60
N ASP A 48 19.04 8.52 1.28
CA ASP A 48 18.91 9.05 -0.08
C ASP A 48 18.79 10.58 -0.04
N SER A 49 19.74 11.26 -0.66
CA SER A 49 19.79 12.73 -0.73
C SER A 49 18.69 13.35 -1.58
N ARG A 50 17.94 12.55 -2.35
CA ARG A 50 16.81 13.02 -3.16
C ARG A 50 15.49 13.06 -2.40
N ARG A 51 15.51 12.85 -1.09
CA ARG A 51 14.34 12.87 -0.22
C ARG A 51 14.23 14.17 0.58
N PRO A 52 13.01 14.57 0.99
CA PRO A 52 11.70 13.97 0.65
C PRO A 52 11.32 14.17 -0.82
N LEU A 53 10.32 13.41 -1.31
CA LEU A 53 9.85 13.50 -2.71
C LEU A 53 9.07 14.79 -3.03
N TYR A 54 8.62 15.49 -1.99
CA TYR A 54 7.88 16.74 -2.08
C TYR A 54 8.10 17.56 -0.81
N SER A 55 7.84 18.87 -0.89
CA SER A 55 7.87 19.73 0.28
C SER A 55 6.65 19.48 1.16
N GLY A 56 6.87 19.09 2.43
CA GLY A 56 5.77 18.98 3.39
C GLY A 56 5.07 20.29 3.71
N PHE A 57 5.72 21.43 3.45
CA PHE A 57 5.08 22.75 3.58
C PHE A 57 4.14 23.08 2.41
N GLY A 58 4.41 22.53 1.23
CA GLY A 58 3.66 22.84 0.01
C GLY A 58 2.32 22.10 -0.07
N CYS A 59 2.24 20.85 0.41
CA CYS A 59 1.13 19.94 0.13
C CYS A 59 -0.19 20.24 0.89
N LYS A 60 -0.44 21.50 1.24
CA LYS A 60 -1.58 21.92 2.08
C LYS A 60 -2.95 21.59 1.49
N GLN A 61 -3.07 21.56 0.16
CA GLN A 61 -4.33 21.26 -0.52
C GLN A 61 -4.79 19.81 -0.28
N TRP A 62 -3.83 18.88 -0.23
CA TRP A 62 -4.11 17.44 -0.22
C TRP A 62 -3.90 16.82 1.15
N LEU A 63 -3.04 17.41 1.97
CA LEU A 63 -2.64 16.90 3.26
C LEU A 63 -3.48 17.52 4.39
N SER A 64 -4.09 16.66 5.19
CA SER A 64 -4.76 17.08 6.42
C SER A 64 -3.74 17.66 7.41
N GLU A 65 -4.03 18.83 7.99
CA GLU A 65 -3.18 19.46 9.03
C GLU A 65 -2.83 18.52 10.18
N MET A 66 -3.72 17.55 10.47
CA MET A 66 -3.48 16.50 11.47
C MET A 66 -2.20 15.69 11.24
N TRP A 67 -1.69 15.59 10.01
CA TRP A 67 -0.55 14.75 9.63
C TRP A 67 0.61 15.57 9.03
N ALA A 68 0.42 16.87 8.86
CA ALA A 68 1.39 17.79 8.29
C ALA A 68 2.41 18.25 9.35
N CYS A 69 3.30 17.36 9.78
CA CYS A 69 4.25 17.66 10.87
C CYS A 69 5.17 18.85 10.57
N ARG A 70 5.48 19.11 9.30
CA ARG A 70 6.21 20.32 8.86
C ARG A 70 5.46 21.63 9.19
N LEU A 71 4.14 21.60 9.34
CA LEU A 71 3.31 22.75 9.74
C LEU A 71 3.14 22.88 11.26
N THR A 72 3.88 22.08 12.05
CA THR A 72 3.85 22.09 13.50
C THR A 72 5.17 22.60 14.08
N GLN A 73 5.34 22.49 15.40
CA GLN A 73 6.60 22.81 16.08
C GLN A 73 7.67 21.70 15.99
N ARG A 74 7.41 20.61 15.24
CA ARG A 74 8.40 19.55 15.02
C ARG A 74 9.63 20.11 14.31
N THR A 75 10.82 19.69 14.74
CA THR A 75 12.10 20.14 14.16
C THR A 75 12.96 18.98 13.66
N ASP A 76 12.73 17.77 14.17
CA ASP A 76 13.42 16.55 13.78
C ASP A 76 12.78 15.92 12.53
N PHE A 77 13.43 16.08 11.37
CA PHE A 77 12.94 15.54 10.08
C PHE A 77 13.97 14.64 9.37
N SER A 78 15.00 14.17 10.08
CA SER A 78 16.04 13.30 9.53
C SER A 78 15.47 11.97 8.98
N TYR A 79 14.34 11.51 9.52
CA TYR A 79 13.63 10.32 9.06
C TYR A 79 13.14 10.42 7.62
N GLU A 80 12.92 11.63 7.09
CA GLU A 80 12.50 11.83 5.71
C GLU A 80 13.61 11.44 4.72
N GLY A 81 14.88 11.46 5.14
CA GLY A 81 16.07 11.24 4.30
C GLY A 81 16.35 9.79 3.88
N TYR A 82 15.37 8.89 3.99
CA TYR A 82 15.55 7.45 3.75
C TYR A 82 14.58 6.92 2.70
N ARG A 83 15.04 5.93 1.93
CA ARG A 83 14.21 5.13 1.04
C ARG A 83 14.31 3.65 1.35
N TRP A 84 13.27 2.92 1.02
CA TRP A 84 13.31 1.46 1.02
C TRP A 84 14.04 0.94 -0.22
N GLN A 85 14.90 -0.05 -0.03
CA GLN A 85 15.56 -0.77 -1.10
C GLN A 85 15.27 -2.26 -0.95
N PRO A 86 14.33 -2.81 -1.72
CA PRO A 86 14.06 -4.24 -1.72
C PRO A 86 15.29 -5.05 -2.14
N GLN A 87 15.39 -6.26 -1.62
CA GLN A 87 16.43 -7.21 -1.98
C GLN A 87 16.04 -7.89 -3.30
N ASN A 88 16.95 -7.85 -4.30
CA ASN A 88 16.79 -8.52 -5.60
C ASN A 88 15.60 -8.04 -6.45
N CYS A 89 14.94 -6.94 -6.09
CA CYS A 89 13.91 -6.31 -6.92
C CYS A 89 14.38 -4.99 -7.53
N LYS A 90 13.85 -4.67 -8.70
CA LYS A 90 13.94 -3.32 -9.26
C LYS A 90 12.81 -2.47 -8.67
N MET A 91 13.18 -1.45 -7.90
CA MET A 91 12.27 -0.40 -7.47
C MET A 91 12.74 0.88 -8.17
N THR A 92 12.05 1.25 -9.24
CA THR A 92 12.38 2.47 -10.00
C THR A 92 12.07 3.69 -9.15
N GLN A 93 12.78 4.78 -9.43
CA GLN A 93 12.50 6.06 -8.80
C GLN A 93 11.05 6.47 -9.11
N PHE A 94 10.31 6.91 -8.10
CA PHE A 94 9.00 7.49 -8.32
C PHE A 94 9.14 8.86 -8.97
N GLU A 95 8.60 8.98 -10.18
CA GLU A 95 8.57 10.21 -10.96
C GLU A 95 7.10 10.56 -11.25
N PRO A 96 6.57 11.69 -10.76
CA PRO A 96 5.14 12.00 -10.81
C PRO A 96 4.54 11.91 -12.22
N ASN A 97 5.22 12.52 -13.20
CA ASN A 97 4.77 12.54 -14.59
C ASN A 97 4.77 11.15 -15.23
N GLN A 98 5.77 10.31 -14.91
CA GLN A 98 5.81 8.94 -15.42
C GLN A 98 4.72 8.09 -14.79
N PHE A 99 4.46 8.25 -13.49
CA PHE A 99 3.39 7.56 -12.80
C PHE A 99 2.01 7.93 -13.37
N LEU A 100 1.71 9.22 -13.48
CA LEU A 100 0.44 9.70 -14.04
C LEU A 100 0.24 9.25 -15.49
N LYS A 101 1.30 9.22 -16.31
CA LYS A 101 1.24 8.68 -17.68
C LYS A 101 0.93 7.18 -17.71
N ARG A 102 1.49 6.37 -16.79
CA ARG A 102 1.13 4.93 -16.67
C ARG A 102 -0.31 4.72 -16.20
N MET A 103 -0.84 5.70 -15.47
CA MET A 103 -2.20 5.73 -14.92
C MET A 103 -3.17 6.54 -15.78
N GLN A 104 -2.80 6.84 -17.02
CA GLN A 104 -3.66 7.56 -17.94
C GLN A 104 -4.98 6.81 -18.13
N ASP A 105 -6.09 7.55 -18.02
CA ASP A 105 -7.47 7.07 -18.08
C ASP A 105 -7.85 6.02 -17.01
N LYS A 106 -7.07 5.91 -15.92
CA LYS A 106 -7.27 4.93 -14.85
C LYS A 106 -7.72 5.57 -13.54
N THR A 107 -8.42 4.77 -12.73
CA THR A 107 -8.81 5.11 -11.36
C THR A 107 -8.07 4.26 -10.34
N ILE A 108 -7.41 4.92 -9.39
CA ILE A 108 -6.80 4.33 -8.20
C ILE A 108 -7.69 4.59 -6.99
N ALA A 109 -8.19 3.54 -6.34
CA ALA A 109 -9.07 3.61 -5.19
C ALA A 109 -8.39 3.09 -3.92
N PHE A 110 -8.28 3.93 -2.91
CA PHE A 110 -7.90 3.54 -1.54
C PHE A 110 -9.17 3.37 -0.70
N ILE A 111 -9.42 2.17 -0.18
CA ILE A 111 -10.60 1.91 0.66
C ILE A 111 -10.15 1.36 2.01
N GLY A 112 -10.46 2.05 3.09
CA GLY A 112 -10.06 1.59 4.42
C GLY A 112 -10.15 2.64 5.52
N ASP A 113 -9.32 2.45 6.55
CA ASP A 113 -9.28 3.30 7.74
C ASP A 113 -8.45 4.58 7.55
N SER A 114 -8.12 5.27 8.66
CA SER A 114 -7.35 6.51 8.66
C SER A 114 -5.95 6.38 8.04
N LEU A 115 -5.32 5.21 8.09
CA LEU A 115 -4.03 4.97 7.47
C LEU A 115 -4.15 4.73 5.97
N GLY A 116 -5.30 4.26 5.50
CA GLY A 116 -5.63 4.26 4.06
C GLY A 116 -5.75 5.69 3.54
N ARG A 117 -6.39 6.56 4.33
CA ARG A 117 -6.44 7.99 4.04
C ARG A 117 -5.05 8.64 4.06
N GLN A 118 -4.16 8.26 4.98
CA GLN A 118 -2.76 8.74 4.96
C GLN A 118 -2.04 8.35 3.67
N GLN A 119 -2.20 7.11 3.24
CA GLN A 119 -1.58 6.64 2.01
C GLN A 119 -2.15 7.37 0.78
N PHE A 120 -3.47 7.58 0.72
CA PHE A 120 -4.10 8.41 -0.31
C PHE A 120 -3.55 9.85 -0.33
N GLN A 121 -3.48 10.52 0.82
CA GLN A 121 -2.97 11.90 0.88
C GLN A 121 -1.50 11.98 0.51
N SER A 122 -0.69 11.01 0.93
CA SER A 122 0.70 10.84 0.48
C SER A 122 0.78 10.69 -1.04
N MET A 123 -0.07 9.85 -1.66
CA MET A 123 -0.09 9.66 -3.11
C MET A 123 -0.42 10.98 -3.82
N MET A 124 -1.42 11.72 -3.34
CA MET A 124 -1.77 13.04 -3.89
C MET A 124 -0.61 14.03 -3.77
N CYS A 125 0.10 14.07 -2.64
CA CYS A 125 1.29 14.89 -2.49
C CYS A 125 2.41 14.48 -3.45
N MET A 126 2.67 13.19 -3.57
CA MET A 126 3.71 12.67 -4.47
C MET A 126 3.40 12.99 -5.94
N THR A 127 2.16 12.81 -6.39
CA THR A 127 1.78 13.05 -7.80
C THR A 127 1.68 14.54 -8.15
N THR A 128 1.43 15.41 -7.18
CA THR A 128 1.40 16.87 -7.36
C THR A 128 2.74 17.54 -7.11
N GLY A 129 3.75 16.80 -6.61
CA GLY A 129 5.01 17.38 -6.13
C GLY A 129 4.84 18.20 -4.85
N GLY A 130 3.71 18.06 -4.17
CA GLY A 130 3.31 18.89 -3.03
C GLY A 130 2.92 20.30 -3.42
N GLU A 131 2.60 20.57 -4.68
CA GLU A 131 2.22 21.90 -5.15
C GLU A 131 0.72 22.00 -5.41
N TRP A 132 0.21 23.24 -5.40
CA TRP A 132 -1.13 23.52 -5.90
C TRP A 132 -1.17 23.28 -7.42
N ARG A 133 -2.18 22.54 -7.88
CA ARG A 133 -2.35 22.22 -9.30
C ARG A 133 -3.75 22.55 -9.77
N LEU A 134 -3.84 23.42 -10.78
CA LEU A 134 -5.11 23.82 -11.39
C LEU A 134 -5.75 22.71 -12.23
N ASP A 135 -4.96 21.74 -12.68
CA ASP A 135 -5.42 20.60 -13.47
C ASP A 135 -5.90 19.42 -12.60
N VAL A 136 -6.05 19.62 -11.29
CA VAL A 136 -6.59 18.61 -10.37
C VAL A 136 -7.97 19.05 -9.89
N GLU A 137 -8.98 18.31 -10.32
CA GLU A 137 -10.39 18.60 -10.11
C GLU A 137 -10.99 17.69 -9.03
N ASP A 138 -11.85 18.23 -8.17
CA ASP A 138 -12.67 17.42 -7.26
C ASP A 138 -13.85 16.81 -8.02
N VAL A 139 -13.82 15.49 -8.17
CA VAL A 139 -14.84 14.68 -8.86
C VAL A 139 -15.60 13.79 -7.88
N GLY A 140 -15.57 14.09 -6.58
CA GLY A 140 -16.19 13.29 -5.52
C GLY A 140 -17.68 13.00 -5.76
N ALA A 141 -18.41 13.95 -6.36
CA ALA A 141 -19.82 13.79 -6.70
C ALA A 141 -20.11 12.63 -7.66
N GLU A 142 -19.19 12.32 -8.59
CA GLU A 142 -19.35 11.18 -9.51
C GLU A 142 -19.31 9.81 -8.82
N TYR A 143 -18.77 9.77 -7.60
CA TYR A 143 -18.65 8.58 -6.77
C TYR A 143 -19.59 8.64 -5.56
N GLY A 144 -20.53 9.60 -5.52
CA GLY A 144 -21.43 9.78 -4.38
C GLY A 144 -20.73 10.23 -3.10
N LEU A 145 -19.49 10.74 -3.18
CA LEU A 145 -18.68 11.23 -2.05
C LEU A 145 -19.02 12.68 -1.71
N VAL A 146 -20.29 13.05 -1.84
CA VAL A 146 -20.78 14.38 -1.47
C VAL A 146 -20.96 14.43 0.04
N LYS A 147 -20.52 15.52 0.67
CA LYS A 147 -20.69 15.74 2.10
C LYS A 147 -22.18 15.74 2.47
N PRO A 148 -22.67 14.78 3.28
CA PRO A 148 -24.06 14.77 3.72
C PRO A 148 -24.40 16.01 4.56
N ARG A 149 -25.66 16.44 4.53
CA ARG A 149 -26.15 17.57 5.35
C ARG A 149 -25.91 17.27 6.84
N GLY A 150 -25.24 18.19 7.54
CA GLY A 150 -24.93 18.05 8.96
C GLY A 150 -23.70 17.17 9.28
N ALA A 151 -23.12 16.47 8.29
CA ALA A 151 -21.85 15.79 8.49
C ALA A 151 -20.70 16.78 8.66
N ILE A 152 -19.63 16.38 9.35
CA ILE A 152 -18.42 17.21 9.48
C ILE A 152 -17.63 17.20 8.16
N ARG A 153 -17.60 16.06 7.47
CA ARG A 153 -16.83 15.79 6.25
C ARG A 153 -17.55 14.74 5.38
N PRO A 154 -17.24 14.62 4.07
CA PRO A 154 -17.68 13.50 3.26
C PRO A 154 -17.05 12.18 3.71
N ASP A 155 -17.59 11.06 3.23
CA ASP A 155 -17.08 9.71 3.48
C ASP A 155 -15.86 9.37 2.62
N GLY A 156 -15.37 10.32 1.83
CA GLY A 156 -14.23 10.13 0.94
C GLY A 156 -13.91 11.37 0.11
N TRP A 157 -12.91 11.26 -0.75
CA TRP A 157 -12.54 12.27 -1.75
C TRP A 157 -12.16 11.57 -3.05
N ALA A 158 -12.41 12.20 -4.19
CA ALA A 158 -11.93 11.73 -5.48
C ALA A 158 -11.39 12.93 -6.27
N TYR A 159 -10.13 12.85 -6.71
CA TYR A 159 -9.47 13.90 -7.45
C TYR A 159 -9.03 13.39 -8.82
N ARG A 160 -9.30 14.16 -9.87
CA ARG A 160 -8.96 13.82 -11.25
C ARG A 160 -7.91 14.78 -11.80
N PHE A 161 -6.83 14.21 -12.35
CA PHE A 161 -5.82 14.93 -13.10
C PHE A 161 -6.29 15.08 -14.54
N SER A 162 -6.75 16.25 -14.96
CA SER A 162 -7.39 16.46 -16.27
C SER A 162 -6.45 16.18 -17.45
N ASN A 163 -5.14 16.39 -17.28
CA ASN A 163 -4.13 16.13 -18.32
C ASN A 163 -3.96 14.64 -18.69
N THR A 164 -4.18 13.73 -17.74
CA THR A 164 -4.06 12.28 -17.98
C THR A 164 -5.38 11.54 -17.75
N ASN A 165 -6.44 12.26 -17.39
CA ASN A 165 -7.72 11.69 -16.95
C ASN A 165 -7.56 10.62 -15.85
N THR A 166 -6.49 10.73 -15.05
CA THR A 166 -6.22 9.81 -13.93
C THR A 166 -7.04 10.25 -12.74
N THR A 167 -7.81 9.34 -12.13
CA THR A 167 -8.54 9.61 -10.88
C THR A 167 -7.86 8.89 -9.72
N ILE A 168 -7.64 9.60 -8.61
CA ILE A 168 -7.18 9.01 -7.35
C ILE A 168 -8.23 9.32 -6.30
N LEU A 169 -8.73 8.29 -5.62
CA LEU A 169 -9.80 8.44 -4.64
C LEU A 169 -9.52 7.69 -3.34
N TYR A 170 -10.20 8.14 -2.30
CA TYR A 170 -10.26 7.49 -1.01
C TYR A 170 -11.73 7.35 -0.56
N TYR A 171 -12.06 6.19 0.00
CA TYR A 171 -13.32 5.96 0.69
C TYR A 171 -13.09 5.42 2.11
N TRP A 172 -13.79 6.00 3.08
CA TRP A 172 -13.74 5.63 4.48
C TRP A 172 -14.55 4.36 4.72
N SER A 173 -13.85 3.25 4.97
CA SER A 173 -14.44 1.99 5.42
C SER A 173 -13.51 1.31 6.42
N ALA A 174 -13.56 1.78 7.67
CA ALA A 174 -12.56 1.40 8.65
C ALA A 174 -12.57 -0.10 9.03
N SER A 175 -13.72 -0.77 8.95
CA SER A 175 -13.85 -2.22 9.17
C SER A 175 -13.77 -3.04 7.89
N LEU A 176 -13.95 -2.43 6.70
CA LEU A 176 -14.22 -3.10 5.42
C LEU A 176 -15.48 -3.98 5.39
N ALA A 177 -16.29 -3.97 6.45
CA ALA A 177 -17.60 -4.59 6.46
C ALA A 177 -18.64 -3.65 5.83
N ASP A 178 -19.70 -4.23 5.27
CA ASP A 178 -20.89 -3.46 4.93
C ASP A 178 -21.60 -3.00 6.21
N LEU A 179 -22.05 -1.74 6.20
CA LEU A 179 -22.64 -1.08 7.36
C LEU A 179 -24.06 -0.64 7.01
N GLU A 180 -25.05 -1.25 7.65
CA GLU A 180 -26.47 -0.97 7.41
C GLU A 180 -27.14 -0.55 8.73
N PRO A 181 -27.73 0.65 8.82
CA PRO A 181 -28.52 1.04 9.99
C PRO A 181 -29.68 0.07 10.20
N LEU A 182 -29.88 -0.43 11.43
CA LEU A 182 -30.99 -1.35 11.72
C LEU A 182 -32.37 -0.70 11.57
N ASN A 183 -32.43 0.62 11.74
CA ASN A 183 -33.60 1.43 11.44
C ASN A 183 -33.19 2.73 10.74
N ILE A 184 -33.40 2.82 9.43
CA ILE A 184 -33.00 3.98 8.61
C ILE A 184 -33.66 5.30 9.02
N THR A 185 -34.79 5.25 9.73
CA THR A 185 -35.51 6.45 10.20
C THR A 185 -35.03 6.97 11.54
N ASP A 186 -34.31 6.14 12.31
CA ASP A 186 -33.77 6.51 13.62
C ASP A 186 -32.26 6.80 13.51
N PRO A 187 -31.83 8.06 13.59
CA PRO A 187 -30.40 8.42 13.53
C PRO A 187 -29.59 7.88 14.72
N THR A 188 -30.29 7.41 15.75
CA THR A 188 -29.72 6.77 16.94
C THR A 188 -29.98 5.27 16.94
N THR A 189 -30.16 4.65 15.78
CA THR A 189 -30.20 3.18 15.71
C THR A 189 -28.80 2.59 15.84
N ASP A 190 -28.74 1.31 16.22
CA ASP A 190 -27.51 0.53 16.07
C ASP A 190 -27.31 0.16 14.59
N VAL A 191 -26.06 -0.05 14.20
CA VAL A 191 -25.67 -0.31 12.81
C VAL A 191 -25.20 -1.76 12.71
N ALA A 192 -25.81 -2.51 11.81
CA ALA A 192 -25.36 -3.85 11.48
C ALA A 192 -24.04 -3.79 10.70
N MET A 193 -23.01 -4.39 11.27
CA MET A 193 -21.69 -4.55 10.68
C MET A 193 -21.57 -5.97 10.12
N HIS A 194 -21.79 -6.10 8.82
CA HIS A 194 -21.81 -7.38 8.12
C HIS A 194 -20.42 -7.87 7.81
N LEU A 195 -19.93 -8.79 8.65
CA LEU A 195 -18.56 -9.29 8.60
C LEU A 195 -18.26 -10.05 7.29
N ASP A 196 -19.29 -10.51 6.59
CA ASP A 196 -19.27 -11.33 5.38
C ASP A 196 -19.58 -10.55 4.09
N ARG A 197 -19.91 -9.25 4.19
CA ARG A 197 -20.30 -8.42 3.04
C ARG A 197 -19.32 -7.28 2.82
N ALA A 198 -18.87 -7.13 1.58
CA ALA A 198 -18.05 -5.99 1.15
C ALA A 198 -18.81 -4.66 1.29
N PRO A 199 -18.10 -3.54 1.56
CA PRO A 199 -18.73 -2.23 1.74
C PRO A 199 -19.58 -1.87 0.52
N ALA A 200 -20.78 -1.34 0.73
CA ALA A 200 -21.70 -0.97 -0.35
C ALA A 200 -21.03 -0.12 -1.46
N PHE A 201 -20.21 0.86 -1.08
CA PHE A 201 -19.44 1.68 -2.03
C PHE A 201 -18.56 0.84 -2.96
N MET A 202 -17.82 -0.13 -2.40
CA MET A 202 -16.96 -1.01 -3.19
C MET A 202 -17.78 -1.88 -4.13
N ARG A 203 -18.89 -2.46 -3.64
CA ARG A 203 -19.80 -3.27 -4.48
C ARG A 203 -20.39 -2.44 -5.64
N GLN A 204 -20.71 -1.17 -5.39
CA GLN A 204 -21.31 -0.28 -6.37
C GLN A 204 -20.30 0.20 -7.44
N TYR A 205 -19.08 0.55 -7.04
CA TYR A 205 -18.12 1.25 -7.90
C TYR A 205 -16.95 0.40 -8.40
N LEU A 206 -16.86 -0.90 -8.04
CA LEU A 206 -15.74 -1.77 -8.41
C LEU A 206 -15.38 -1.71 -9.91
N HIS A 207 -16.41 -1.68 -10.77
CA HIS A 207 -16.27 -1.62 -12.22
C HIS A 207 -15.59 -0.34 -12.75
N ARG A 208 -15.43 0.69 -11.92
CA ARG A 208 -14.73 1.94 -12.28
C ARG A 208 -13.27 1.97 -11.82
N PHE A 209 -12.78 0.93 -11.13
CA PHE A 209 -11.42 0.92 -10.57
C PHE A 209 -10.47 0.10 -11.43
N ASP A 210 -9.25 0.60 -11.59
CA ASP A 210 -8.14 -0.10 -12.25
C ASP A 210 -7.10 -0.56 -11.23
N VAL A 211 -6.94 0.19 -10.14
CA VAL A 211 -6.11 -0.19 -9.00
C VAL A 211 -6.93 -0.02 -7.73
N LEU A 212 -7.04 -1.06 -6.92
CA LEU A 212 -7.74 -1.02 -5.64
C LEU A 212 -6.76 -1.37 -4.51
N VAL A 213 -6.70 -0.54 -3.47
CA VAL A 213 -5.87 -0.77 -2.28
C VAL A 213 -6.78 -0.80 -1.06
N LEU A 214 -6.91 -1.97 -0.45
CA LEU A 214 -7.69 -2.19 0.76
C LEU A 214 -6.80 -2.13 2.01
N ASN A 215 -7.31 -1.59 3.11
CA ASN A 215 -6.68 -1.76 4.41
C ASN A 215 -7.69 -1.71 5.57
N THR A 216 -7.41 -2.44 6.65
CA THR A 216 -8.12 -2.33 7.93
C THR A 216 -7.22 -2.81 9.07
N GLY A 217 -7.45 -2.33 10.29
CA GLY A 217 -6.69 -2.79 11.45
C GLY A 217 -7.12 -2.11 12.73
N HIS A 218 -6.60 -0.91 12.99
CA HIS A 218 -6.64 -0.29 14.33
C HIS A 218 -8.05 0.10 14.80
N HIS A 219 -9.03 0.16 13.91
CA HIS A 219 -10.44 0.39 14.26
C HIS A 219 -11.17 -0.85 14.79
N TRP A 220 -10.57 -2.04 14.68
CA TRP A 220 -11.06 -3.26 15.31
C TRP A 220 -10.71 -3.27 16.80
N ASN A 221 -11.44 -2.46 17.58
CA ASN A 221 -11.34 -2.43 19.04
C ASN A 221 -12.69 -2.07 19.68
N ARG A 222 -12.86 -2.48 20.95
CA ARG A 222 -14.14 -2.32 21.68
C ARG A 222 -14.63 -0.86 21.72
N GLY A 223 -13.71 0.08 21.90
CA GLY A 223 -14.03 1.50 21.96
C GLY A 223 -14.63 2.03 20.66
N LYS A 224 -14.03 1.69 19.52
CA LYS A 224 -14.52 2.11 18.20
C LYS A 224 -15.82 1.41 17.83
N LEU A 225 -15.96 0.11 18.07
CA LEU A 225 -17.21 -0.60 17.80
C LEU A 225 -18.37 -0.01 18.62
N LYS A 226 -18.16 0.23 19.91
CA LYS A 226 -19.17 0.86 20.78
C LYS A 226 -19.50 2.29 20.36
N ALA A 227 -18.49 3.11 20.08
CA ALA A 227 -18.70 4.50 19.68
C ALA A 227 -19.46 4.64 18.35
N ASN A 228 -19.28 3.70 17.42
CA ASN A 228 -20.03 3.66 16.16
C ASN A 228 -21.31 2.83 16.23
N ARG A 229 -21.63 2.25 17.40
CA ARG A 229 -22.83 1.42 17.63
C ARG A 229 -22.93 0.23 16.68
N TRP A 230 -21.78 -0.36 16.36
CA TRP A 230 -21.68 -1.50 15.47
C TRP A 230 -22.02 -2.79 16.19
N VAL A 231 -22.99 -3.51 15.65
CA VAL A 231 -23.36 -4.88 16.08
C VAL A 231 -22.91 -5.82 14.96
N MET A 232 -22.22 -6.91 15.32
CA MET A 232 -21.67 -7.84 14.32
C MET A 232 -22.76 -8.73 13.72
N TYR A 233 -22.79 -8.83 12.39
CA TYR A 233 -23.74 -9.65 11.64
C TYR A 233 -23.01 -10.58 10.65
N VAL A 234 -23.60 -11.75 10.41
CA VAL A 234 -23.24 -12.69 9.33
C VAL A 234 -24.53 -13.30 8.80
N ASP A 235 -24.64 -13.49 7.48
CA ASP A 235 -25.83 -14.04 6.80
C ASP A 235 -27.14 -13.31 7.19
N GLY A 236 -27.04 -11.99 7.36
CA GLY A 236 -28.17 -11.13 7.73
C GLY A 236 -28.65 -11.26 9.18
N LYS A 237 -27.95 -11.98 10.05
CA LYS A 237 -28.32 -12.17 11.46
C LYS A 237 -27.23 -11.70 12.42
N PRO A 238 -27.58 -11.26 13.65
CA PRO A 238 -26.59 -10.96 14.68
C PRO A 238 -25.72 -12.19 14.97
N VAL A 239 -24.42 -11.97 15.21
CA VAL A 239 -23.50 -13.04 15.60
C VAL A 239 -23.78 -13.48 17.04
N GLU A 240 -24.25 -14.71 17.21
CA GLU A 240 -24.45 -15.35 18.53
C GLU A 240 -23.24 -16.19 18.98
N ASP A 241 -22.42 -16.63 18.02
CA ASP A 241 -21.20 -17.40 18.29
C ASP A 241 -20.18 -16.53 19.04
N ARG A 242 -19.90 -16.90 20.29
CA ARG A 242 -19.01 -16.13 21.17
C ARG A 242 -17.58 -16.05 20.67
N LYS A 243 -17.11 -17.07 19.95
CA LYS A 243 -15.74 -17.11 19.43
C LYS A 243 -15.61 -16.15 18.24
N LEU A 244 -16.56 -16.16 17.31
CA LEU A 244 -16.60 -15.22 16.20
C LEU A 244 -16.81 -13.78 16.68
N ALA A 245 -17.60 -13.57 17.74
CA ALA A 245 -17.82 -12.25 18.34
C ALA A 245 -16.56 -11.63 18.99
N GLU A 246 -15.50 -12.42 19.23
CA GLU A 246 -14.21 -11.85 19.64
C GLU A 246 -13.64 -10.99 18.51
N ILE A 247 -13.32 -9.73 18.80
CA ILE A 247 -12.91 -8.72 17.80
C ILE A 247 -11.78 -9.19 16.90
N GLY A 248 -10.79 -9.91 17.43
CA GLY A 248 -9.69 -10.47 16.63
C GLY A 248 -10.17 -11.51 15.62
N ASN A 249 -11.07 -12.40 16.04
CA ASN A 249 -11.67 -13.43 15.20
C ASN A 249 -12.64 -12.82 14.18
N ALA A 250 -13.47 -11.86 14.60
CA ALA A 250 -14.35 -11.10 13.72
C ALA A 250 -13.55 -10.38 12.61
N LYS A 251 -12.47 -9.67 12.98
CA LYS A 251 -11.56 -9.04 12.00
C LYS A 251 -11.01 -10.05 11.02
N ASN A 252 -10.48 -11.17 11.53
CA ASN A 252 -9.89 -12.22 10.71
C ASN A 252 -10.91 -12.80 9.72
N PHE A 253 -12.11 -13.11 10.22
CA PHE A 253 -13.23 -13.57 9.41
C PHE A 253 -13.62 -12.54 8.34
N THR A 254 -13.70 -11.25 8.68
CA THR A 254 -14.01 -10.20 7.72
C THR A 254 -12.96 -10.08 6.63
N VAL A 255 -11.68 -10.02 6.99
CA VAL A 255 -10.59 -9.94 6.00
C VAL A 255 -10.65 -11.10 5.01
N HIS A 256 -10.84 -12.34 5.49
CA HIS A 256 -10.99 -13.50 4.61
C HIS A 256 -12.26 -13.46 3.75
N SER A 257 -13.39 -13.00 4.29
CA SER A 257 -14.64 -12.91 3.54
C SER A 257 -14.58 -11.83 2.46
N ILE A 258 -14.00 -10.67 2.75
CA ILE A 258 -13.82 -9.59 1.76
C ILE A 258 -12.85 -9.99 0.67
N ILE A 259 -11.73 -10.65 1.01
CA ILE A 259 -10.77 -11.13 0.00
C ILE A 259 -11.39 -12.21 -0.89
N ARG A 260 -12.12 -13.18 -0.32
CA ARG A 260 -12.84 -14.20 -1.12
C ARG A 260 -13.86 -13.56 -2.06
N TRP A 261 -14.64 -12.59 -1.57
CA TRP A 261 -15.59 -11.86 -2.41
C TRP A 261 -14.88 -11.12 -3.54
N LEU A 262 -13.82 -10.38 -3.22
CA LEU A 262 -13.07 -9.58 -4.20
C LEU A 262 -12.42 -10.48 -5.26
N ASP A 263 -11.76 -11.56 -4.84
CA ASP A 263 -11.16 -12.54 -5.75
C ASP A 263 -12.21 -13.15 -6.71
N SER A 264 -13.42 -13.41 -6.21
CA SER A 264 -14.51 -13.88 -7.07
C SER A 264 -15.01 -12.83 -8.07
N GLN A 265 -14.74 -11.53 -7.86
CA GLN A 265 -15.08 -10.47 -8.81
C GLN A 265 -14.00 -10.25 -9.88
N LEU A 266 -12.74 -10.61 -9.61
CA LEU A 266 -11.61 -10.32 -10.51
C LEU A 266 -11.75 -10.93 -11.91
N PRO A 267 -12.30 -12.16 -12.10
CA PRO A 267 -12.53 -12.70 -13.45
C PRO A 267 -13.44 -11.82 -14.33
N SER A 268 -14.37 -11.07 -13.72
CA SER A 268 -15.26 -10.13 -14.42
C SER A 268 -14.65 -8.72 -14.55
N HIS A 269 -13.49 -8.47 -13.94
CA HIS A 269 -12.78 -7.20 -13.94
C HIS A 269 -11.30 -7.39 -14.30
N PRO A 270 -10.98 -7.88 -15.52
CA PRO A 270 -9.63 -8.34 -15.87
C PRO A 270 -8.55 -7.24 -15.84
N GLN A 271 -8.94 -5.96 -15.87
CA GLN A 271 -8.03 -4.82 -15.79
C GLN A 271 -7.75 -4.38 -14.34
N LEU A 272 -8.55 -4.83 -13.37
CA LEU A 272 -8.42 -4.43 -11.98
C LEU A 272 -7.25 -5.15 -11.30
N VAL A 273 -6.28 -4.37 -10.83
CA VAL A 273 -5.21 -4.86 -9.95
C VAL A 273 -5.57 -4.52 -8.52
N ALA A 274 -5.95 -5.52 -7.73
CA ALA A 274 -6.32 -5.33 -6.34
C ALA A 274 -5.20 -5.72 -5.37
N PHE A 275 -5.01 -4.90 -4.36
CA PHE A 275 -4.06 -5.07 -3.26
C PHE A 275 -4.78 -5.06 -1.92
N PHE A 276 -4.34 -5.90 -0.99
CA PHE A 276 -4.61 -5.73 0.42
C PHE A 276 -3.31 -5.31 1.12
N ARG A 277 -3.31 -4.12 1.72
CA ARG A 277 -2.16 -3.61 2.48
C ARG A 277 -2.17 -4.19 3.88
N THR A 278 -1.02 -4.71 4.31
CA THR A 278 -0.84 -5.21 5.67
C THR A 278 -0.94 -4.10 6.71
N ILE A 279 -1.12 -4.50 7.98
CA ILE A 279 -1.30 -3.59 9.10
C ILE A 279 -0.10 -2.65 9.26
N SER A 280 -0.37 -1.35 9.37
CA SER A 280 0.67 -0.40 9.76
C SER A 280 0.95 -0.52 11.25
N PRO A 281 2.22 -0.57 11.69
CA PRO A 281 2.53 -0.75 13.10
C PRO A 281 2.27 0.50 13.95
N ARG A 282 2.36 0.31 15.26
CA ARG A 282 2.28 1.38 16.27
C ARG A 282 3.48 1.25 17.19
N HIS A 283 4.10 2.37 17.57
CA HIS A 283 5.32 2.34 18.39
C HIS A 283 5.13 3.03 19.74
N PHE A 284 4.19 2.53 20.55
CA PHE A 284 4.04 3.04 21.91
C PHE A 284 5.11 2.46 22.84
N ARG A 285 5.80 3.33 23.57
CA ARG A 285 6.71 3.00 24.66
C ARG A 285 6.17 3.54 25.98
N ASN A 286 6.44 2.83 27.09
CA ASN A 286 6.07 3.24 28.45
C ASN A 286 4.56 3.47 28.71
N GLY A 287 3.71 2.75 27.99
CA GLY A 287 2.26 2.86 28.08
C GLY A 287 1.61 2.73 26.71
N ASP A 288 0.30 2.93 26.66
CA ASP A 288 -0.51 2.99 25.45
C ASP A 288 -0.99 4.43 25.21
N TRP A 289 -1.71 4.65 24.11
CA TRP A 289 -2.28 5.96 23.74
C TRP A 289 -3.11 6.65 24.86
N ASN A 290 -3.68 5.89 25.79
CA ASN A 290 -4.50 6.38 26.90
C ASN A 290 -3.86 6.21 28.29
N SER A 291 -2.62 5.73 28.38
CA SER A 291 -1.92 5.47 29.65
C SER A 291 -0.53 6.09 29.71
N GLY A 292 -0.28 7.14 28.91
CA GLY A 292 0.97 7.89 28.91
C GLY A 292 2.04 7.37 27.96
N GLY A 293 1.68 6.47 27.04
CA GLY A 293 2.58 5.97 26.00
C GLY A 293 3.08 7.09 25.08
N ASN A 294 4.31 6.93 24.58
CA ASN A 294 4.95 7.88 23.67
C ASN A 294 5.77 7.19 22.57
N CYS A 295 6.20 7.98 21.60
CA CYS A 295 7.00 7.59 20.43
C CYS A 295 7.95 8.74 20.07
N ASP A 296 8.68 9.22 21.08
CA ASP A 296 9.51 10.42 20.97
C ASP A 296 10.93 10.11 20.46
N ASN A 297 11.17 8.89 19.95
CA ASN A 297 12.44 8.57 19.32
C ASN A 297 12.61 9.45 18.08
N THR A 298 13.65 10.26 18.04
CA THR A 298 13.99 11.10 16.88
C THR A 298 15.19 10.57 16.10
N THR A 299 15.78 9.45 16.55
CA THR A 299 16.95 8.84 15.90
C THR A 299 16.47 7.83 14.87
N PRO A 300 16.76 8.02 13.57
CA PRO A 300 16.30 7.08 12.54
C PRO A 300 16.90 5.69 12.70
N LEU A 301 16.08 4.66 12.43
CA LEU A 301 16.51 3.26 12.34
C LEU A 301 17.10 2.68 13.63
N THR A 302 16.66 3.13 14.81
CA THR A 302 17.11 2.53 16.09
C THR A 302 16.73 1.05 16.22
N GLY A 303 15.63 0.63 15.60
CA GLY A 303 15.21 -0.77 15.48
C GLY A 303 15.98 -1.59 14.44
N GLY A 304 16.98 -0.99 13.78
CA GLY A 304 17.70 -1.58 12.66
C GLY A 304 17.18 -1.11 11.31
N SER A 305 17.85 -1.54 10.23
CA SER A 305 17.59 -1.05 8.88
C SER A 305 17.12 -2.12 7.90
N LYS A 306 17.05 -3.40 8.29
CA LYS A 306 16.88 -4.52 7.37
C LYS A 306 15.71 -5.43 7.77
N VAL A 307 14.95 -5.85 6.77
CA VAL A 307 13.95 -6.92 6.85
C VAL A 307 14.49 -8.11 6.06
N SER A 308 14.58 -9.27 6.69
CA SER A 308 15.15 -10.48 6.07
C SER A 308 14.17 -11.65 5.98
N GLN A 309 13.04 -11.58 6.67
CA GLN A 309 11.97 -12.56 6.56
C GLN A 309 11.32 -12.50 5.17
N ASP A 310 10.92 -13.67 4.67
CA ASP A 310 10.17 -13.77 3.43
C ASP A 310 8.65 -13.77 3.68
N GLU A 311 8.20 -14.27 4.84
CA GLU A 311 6.81 -14.25 5.25
C GLU A 311 6.43 -12.90 5.85
N SER A 312 5.20 -12.45 5.56
CA SER A 312 4.69 -11.22 6.13
C SER A 312 4.45 -11.35 7.63
N SER A 313 4.74 -10.28 8.36
CA SER A 313 4.45 -10.17 9.79
C SER A 313 2.95 -9.96 10.10
N ASP A 314 2.11 -9.73 9.10
CA ASP A 314 0.65 -9.71 9.25
C ASP A 314 0.04 -11.04 8.75
N ALA A 315 0.04 -12.03 9.64
CA ALA A 315 -0.44 -13.38 9.33
C ALA A 315 -1.91 -13.42 8.87
N VAL A 316 -2.75 -12.46 9.30
CA VAL A 316 -4.17 -12.42 8.93
C VAL A 316 -4.31 -12.06 7.47
N VAL A 317 -3.71 -10.94 7.04
CA VAL A 317 -3.79 -10.50 5.64
C VAL A 317 -3.02 -11.46 4.74
N TRP A 318 -1.82 -11.89 5.17
CA TRP A 318 -1.01 -12.85 4.42
C TRP A 318 -1.74 -14.17 4.16
N GLY A 319 -2.36 -14.74 5.20
CA GLY A 319 -3.15 -15.96 5.08
C GLY A 319 -4.36 -15.78 4.16
N ALA A 320 -5.04 -14.64 4.26
CA ALA A 320 -6.25 -14.39 3.50
C ALA A 320 -6.01 -14.20 2.00
N VAL A 321 -4.91 -13.55 1.59
CA VAL A 321 -4.58 -13.36 0.17
C VAL A 321 -3.92 -14.58 -0.47
N LYS A 322 -3.34 -15.48 0.34
CA LYS A 322 -2.61 -16.64 -0.16
C LYS A 322 -3.53 -17.55 -0.97
N GLY A 323 -3.15 -17.79 -2.23
CA GLY A 323 -3.93 -18.61 -3.16
C GLY A 323 -5.05 -17.86 -3.88
N THR A 324 -5.13 -16.53 -3.72
CA THR A 324 -6.06 -15.65 -4.44
C THR A 324 -5.31 -14.79 -5.45
N ASN A 325 -6.03 -14.08 -6.33
CA ASN A 325 -5.46 -13.10 -7.24
C ASN A 325 -5.34 -11.69 -6.62
N VAL A 326 -5.75 -11.51 -5.35
CA VAL A 326 -5.53 -10.27 -4.61
C VAL A 326 -4.07 -10.21 -4.16
N LYS A 327 -3.36 -9.15 -4.52
CA LYS A 327 -1.93 -8.98 -4.20
C LYS A 327 -1.74 -8.53 -2.75
N LEU A 328 -0.66 -8.96 -2.11
CA LEU A 328 -0.23 -8.40 -0.83
C LEU A 328 0.58 -7.12 -1.05
N LEU A 329 0.16 -6.00 -0.47
CA LEU A 329 1.02 -4.82 -0.32
C LEU A 329 1.61 -4.84 1.09
N ASP A 330 2.74 -5.54 1.25
CA ASP A 330 3.31 -5.79 2.58
C ASP A 330 4.22 -4.66 3.06
N VAL A 331 3.73 -3.92 4.05
CA VAL A 331 4.37 -2.73 4.62
C VAL A 331 4.69 -2.87 6.11
N THR A 332 4.24 -3.92 6.79
CA THR A 332 4.32 -4.04 8.24
C THR A 332 5.77 -4.01 8.73
N ALA A 333 6.58 -4.98 8.28
CA ALA A 333 7.93 -5.17 8.80
C ALA A 333 8.87 -4.01 8.48
N LEU A 334 8.78 -3.44 7.26
CA LEU A 334 9.60 -2.27 6.91
C LEU A 334 9.19 -1.03 7.70
N SER A 335 7.91 -0.89 8.05
CA SER A 335 7.42 0.25 8.83
C SER A 335 7.73 0.11 10.32
N GLU A 336 7.87 -1.12 10.84
CA GLU A 336 8.25 -1.40 12.23
C GLU A 336 9.67 -0.87 12.55
N LEU A 337 10.51 -0.72 11.53
CA LEU A 337 11.86 -0.19 11.69
C LEU A 337 11.92 1.35 11.79
N ARG A 338 10.76 2.03 11.70
CA ARG A 338 10.66 3.47 11.43
C ARG A 338 9.94 4.24 12.53
N ASP A 339 10.07 3.81 13.78
CA ASP A 339 9.35 4.39 14.91
C ASP A 339 9.47 5.93 15.01
N GLU A 340 10.57 6.50 14.52
CA GLU A 340 10.81 7.93 14.48
C GLU A 340 9.89 8.72 13.54
N GLY A 341 9.20 8.06 12.60
CA GLY A 341 8.35 8.70 11.61
C GLY A 341 6.93 9.02 12.08
N HIS A 342 6.57 8.61 13.29
CA HIS A 342 5.24 8.88 13.86
C HIS A 342 5.04 10.35 14.18
N ILE A 343 3.77 10.76 14.27
CA ILE A 343 3.38 12.14 14.61
C ILE A 343 3.80 12.50 16.04
N SER A 344 3.77 11.54 16.98
CA SER A 344 4.04 11.79 18.39
C SER A 344 3.11 12.90 18.92
N ARG A 345 3.63 13.86 19.69
CA ARG A 345 2.93 15.02 20.26
C ARG A 345 2.62 16.12 19.25
N TYR A 346 3.16 16.03 18.03
CA TYR A 346 3.11 17.12 17.07
C TYR A 346 1.78 17.18 16.33
N SER A 347 0.80 17.83 16.94
CA SER A 347 -0.51 18.07 16.34
C SER A 347 -0.89 19.56 16.41
N VAL A 348 -1.55 20.06 15.38
CA VAL A 348 -2.15 21.41 15.38
C VAL A 348 -3.19 21.55 16.50
N LYS A 349 -3.80 20.43 16.94
CA LYS A 349 -4.71 20.35 18.09
C LYS A 349 -4.11 19.48 19.19
N ALA A 350 -2.83 19.67 19.51
CA ALA A 350 -2.15 18.89 20.54
C ALA A 350 -2.90 18.99 21.88
N THR A 351 -3.27 17.83 22.42
CA THR A 351 -3.72 17.73 23.81
C THR A 351 -2.50 17.34 24.63
N GLN A 352 -2.20 18.13 25.67
CA GLN A 352 -1.03 17.88 26.52
C GLN A 352 -1.06 16.45 27.07
N GLY A 353 0.03 15.70 26.91
CA GLY A 353 0.15 14.32 27.37
C GLY A 353 -0.41 13.24 26.42
N VAL A 354 -0.93 13.61 25.25
CA VAL A 354 -1.41 12.66 24.23
C VAL A 354 -0.43 12.59 23.06
N ASN A 355 0.04 11.38 22.74
CA ASN A 355 0.90 11.12 21.59
C ASN A 355 0.18 10.25 20.56
N ASP A 356 0.32 10.62 19.29
CA ASP A 356 -0.12 9.80 18.17
C ASP A 356 1.04 8.96 17.64
N CYS A 357 1.13 7.73 18.16
CA CYS A 357 2.12 6.71 17.77
C CYS A 357 1.53 5.66 16.84
N LEU A 358 0.46 6.02 16.13
CA LEU A 358 -0.22 5.17 15.16
C LEU A 358 -0.09 5.78 13.77
N HIS A 359 -0.36 7.07 13.67
CA HIS A 359 -0.29 7.81 12.42
C HIS A 359 1.13 8.31 12.13
N TRP A 360 1.41 8.50 10.85
CA TRP A 360 2.70 8.94 10.34
C TRP A 360 2.68 10.41 9.96
N CYS A 361 3.82 11.08 10.12
CA CYS A 361 4.04 12.36 9.46
C CYS A 361 4.11 12.19 7.94
N LEU A 362 3.68 13.22 7.21
CA LEU A 362 3.87 13.34 5.77
C LEU A 362 4.63 14.63 5.43
N PRO A 363 5.70 14.59 4.60
CA PRO A 363 6.32 13.41 3.96
C PRO A 363 6.87 12.39 4.98
N GLY A 364 6.94 11.13 4.58
CA GLY A 364 7.33 10.05 5.48
C GLY A 364 7.04 8.64 4.99
N ILE A 365 6.79 7.74 5.94
CA ILE A 365 6.71 6.28 5.71
C ILE A 365 5.62 5.91 4.69
N PRO A 366 4.42 6.51 4.68
CA PRO A 366 3.41 6.22 3.66
C PRO A 366 3.84 6.54 2.23
N ASP A 367 4.81 7.44 2.02
CA ASP A 367 5.35 7.70 0.68
C ASP A 367 6.02 6.43 0.13
N THR A 368 6.75 5.69 0.97
CA THR A 368 7.33 4.40 0.60
C THR A 368 6.26 3.34 0.30
N TRP A 369 5.13 3.33 1.00
CA TRP A 369 4.02 2.41 0.67
C TRP A 369 3.50 2.67 -0.75
N ASN A 370 3.44 3.94 -1.16
CA ASN A 370 3.04 4.33 -2.51
C ASN A 370 4.10 4.02 -3.56
N GLU A 371 5.39 4.12 -3.23
CA GLU A 371 6.46 3.66 -4.13
C GLU A 371 6.41 2.14 -4.34
N LEU A 372 6.13 1.37 -3.28
CA LEU A 372 5.94 -0.08 -3.38
C LEU A 372 4.71 -0.44 -4.21
N LEU A 373 3.61 0.31 -4.06
CA LEU A 373 2.43 0.16 -4.91
C LEU A 373 2.79 0.47 -6.37
N ALA A 374 3.46 1.61 -6.62
CA ALA A 374 3.82 2.08 -7.96
C ALA A 374 4.82 1.15 -8.70
N ALA A 375 5.60 0.34 -7.98
CA ALA A 375 6.49 -0.65 -8.54
C ALA A 375 5.79 -1.99 -8.91
N GLN A 376 4.56 -2.19 -8.42
CA GLN A 376 3.77 -3.43 -8.59
C GLN A 376 2.59 -3.30 -9.55
N ILE A 377 2.38 -2.11 -10.11
CA ILE A 377 1.39 -1.74 -11.12
C ILE A 377 2.10 -1.25 -12.38
#